data_AF-A0A151P160-F1
#
_entry.id   AF-A0A151P160-F1
#
_cell.length_a   1.000
_cell.length_b   1.000
_cell.length_c   1.000
_cell.angle_alpha   90.00
_cell.angle_beta   90.00
_cell.angle_gamma   90.00
#
_symmetry.space_group_name_H-M   'P 1'
#
loop_
_entity.id
_entity.type
_entity.pdbx_description
1 polymer ?
#
loop_
_entity_poly.entity_id
_entity_poly.type
_entity_poly.pdbx_seq_one_letter_code
_entity_poly.pdbx_strand_id
1 'polypeptide(L)'
;MFTFKSRGRRQAADTSPERAASEGSGQDRLEQKTSKPNGSSANVEERQKKVTTIFCLTKNEKEFYVPSDESCSASVATRQKQKRAVEIKEECTHKSHRRISQTDDMKAFLTHQAVCENCEVNLPGFSNSSAMESTVDNEEDMYRDAEEIEREKVLLVCERGSTENKLSVAPEMDIVEYCQKEWRGNTPVAKLMKKGYEAVSQKFACIRRVRGDNYCALRATLFQALSQATEQPNWLHSEDLMLLPEKLLSKYDWIKDWQHRGKLGRKMREIGDEIKEYLGLLRKKWKSVSEMKTPMEKQGACNELFKNEEEEYCLYEAVKFLMLNTAIELYNDNKEGKNVPVFSWLLFARDTSSNPKQLMNNHLNHIGHTGGLEQVEMFLLAYALRHTIKVYRLYKYSTDEFITHYPNDPEEDWPVVTLITEDDRHYNIPVGMCEETAV
;
A
#
# COMPACT_ATOMS: atom_id res chain seq x y z
N MET A 1 -47.86 -59.86 8.28
CA MET A 1 -46.45 -59.46 8.08
C MET A 1 -46.38 -57.95 8.15
N PHE A 2 -45.42 -57.37 8.87
CA PHE A 2 -45.61 -56.07 9.53
C PHE A 2 -45.52 -54.84 8.61
N THR A 3 -46.50 -53.96 8.77
CA THR A 3 -46.44 -52.52 8.46
C THR A 3 -45.90 -51.76 9.69
N PHE A 4 -45.36 -50.55 9.50
CA PHE A 4 -45.99 -49.35 10.09
C PHE A 4 -45.41 -48.03 9.53
N LYS A 5 -46.18 -46.95 9.70
CA LYS A 5 -45.94 -45.61 9.15
C LYS A 5 -46.26 -44.58 10.24
N SER A 6 -45.51 -43.47 10.26
CA SER A 6 -45.77 -42.24 11.04
C SER A 6 -45.63 -42.31 12.57
N ARG A 7 -45.04 -41.25 13.16
CA ARG A 7 -45.81 -40.24 13.91
C ARG A 7 -44.95 -39.03 14.27
N GLY A 8 -45.61 -37.91 14.50
CA GLY A 8 -45.04 -36.76 15.19
C GLY A 8 -46.09 -36.05 16.04
N ARG A 9 -45.59 -35.24 16.98
CA ARG A 9 -46.27 -34.19 17.76
C ARG A 9 -47.23 -34.59 18.92
N ARG A 10 -47.16 -33.69 19.93
CA ARG A 10 -47.93 -33.53 21.19
C ARG A 10 -47.43 -34.35 22.39
N GLN A 11 -47.60 -33.94 23.65
CA GLN A 11 -47.62 -32.64 24.40
C GLN A 11 -48.04 -33.00 25.85
N ALA A 12 -47.34 -32.45 26.85
CA ALA A 12 -47.79 -32.12 28.21
C ALA A 12 -48.15 -33.20 29.27
N ALA A 13 -47.91 -32.78 30.53
CA ALA A 13 -48.43 -33.27 31.82
C ALA A 13 -47.90 -34.65 32.32
N ASP A 14 -47.72 -34.91 33.62
CA ASP A 14 -47.89 -34.06 34.83
C ASP A 14 -47.09 -34.63 36.03
N THR A 15 -46.68 -33.79 37.00
CA THR A 15 -46.67 -34.07 38.47
C THR A 15 -45.91 -33.02 39.28
N SER A 16 -46.61 -32.41 40.25
CA SER A 16 -46.13 -31.46 41.27
C SER A 16 -45.97 -32.18 42.64
N PRO A 17 -45.99 -31.55 43.84
CA PRO A 17 -45.65 -30.16 44.27
C PRO A 17 -44.81 -30.09 45.60
N GLU A 18 -44.34 -28.89 45.98
CA GLU A 18 -44.31 -28.36 47.38
C GLU A 18 -44.06 -26.83 47.30
N ARG A 19 -44.96 -25.94 47.78
CA ARG A 19 -45.10 -25.36 49.14
C ARG A 19 -43.83 -24.65 49.68
N ALA A 20 -43.87 -23.44 50.26
CA ALA A 20 -44.94 -22.42 50.43
C ALA A 20 -44.35 -21.07 50.92
N ALA A 21 -45.15 -19.98 50.89
CA ALA A 21 -45.07 -18.77 51.75
C ALA A 21 -43.83 -17.82 51.63
N SER A 22 -43.91 -16.50 51.90
CA SER A 22 -45.04 -15.56 52.06
C SER A 22 -44.56 -14.08 52.12
N GLU A 23 -45.37 -13.16 51.57
CA GLU A 23 -45.69 -11.80 52.08
C GLU A 23 -44.64 -10.66 52.19
N GLY A 24 -45.16 -9.40 52.16
CA GLY A 24 -44.45 -8.14 52.46
C GLY A 24 -44.16 -7.25 51.24
N SER A 25 -45.13 -6.61 50.56
CA SER A 25 -45.87 -5.38 50.94
C SER A 25 -44.98 -4.14 51.22
N GLY A 26 -45.31 -3.00 50.58
CA GLY A 26 -44.60 -1.72 50.78
C GLY A 26 -44.50 -0.84 49.53
N GLN A 27 -45.56 -0.10 49.21
CA GLN A 27 -45.49 1.05 48.28
C GLN A 27 -44.86 2.24 49.01
N ASP A 28 -44.18 3.17 48.31
CA ASP A 28 -44.80 4.51 48.18
C ASP A 28 -44.24 5.44 47.09
N ARG A 29 -44.98 6.55 46.96
CA ARG A 29 -45.03 7.62 45.95
C ARG A 29 -44.58 8.98 46.56
N LEU A 30 -44.33 10.08 45.85
CA LEU A 30 -44.22 10.46 44.42
C LEU A 30 -43.48 11.84 44.38
N GLU A 31 -43.34 12.42 43.18
CA GLU A 31 -43.28 13.87 42.89
C GLU A 31 -41.95 14.61 42.72
N GLN A 32 -42.10 15.70 41.97
CA GLN A 32 -41.10 16.51 41.29
C GLN A 32 -40.88 17.82 42.06
N LYS A 33 -39.71 18.46 41.90
CA LYS A 33 -39.70 19.91 41.58
C LYS A 33 -38.39 20.44 41.01
N THR A 34 -38.55 21.50 40.24
CA THR A 34 -37.53 22.31 39.58
C THR A 34 -36.87 23.32 40.54
N SER A 35 -35.60 23.65 40.32
CA SER A 35 -35.09 25.05 40.35
C SER A 35 -33.58 25.16 40.06
N LYS A 36 -33.23 26.14 39.21
CA LYS A 36 -31.97 26.91 39.23
C LYS A 36 -32.31 28.26 39.91
N PRO A 37 -31.38 28.97 40.61
CA PRO A 37 -30.47 29.87 39.87
C PRO A 37 -29.10 30.23 40.51
N ASN A 38 -28.19 30.69 39.63
CA ASN A 38 -27.18 31.76 39.71
C ASN A 38 -26.23 31.99 40.93
N GLY A 39 -24.97 32.33 40.60
CA GLY A 39 -24.02 33.13 41.40
C GLY A 39 -22.67 32.42 41.64
N SER A 40 -21.62 32.52 40.81
CA SER A 40 -20.77 33.65 40.35
C SER A 40 -19.52 33.90 41.22
N SER A 41 -18.38 34.20 40.56
CA SER A 41 -17.04 34.59 41.09
C SER A 41 -16.02 33.44 41.28
N ALA A 42 -14.72 33.57 40.96
CA ALA A 42 -13.99 34.41 39.98
C ALA A 42 -12.54 33.89 39.84
N ASN A 43 -11.87 34.20 38.72
CA ASN A 43 -10.41 34.25 38.48
C ASN A 43 -9.43 33.43 39.35
N VAL A 44 -8.72 32.50 38.70
CA VAL A 44 -7.24 32.58 38.62
C VAL A 44 -6.83 32.31 37.16
N GLU A 45 -6.22 33.30 36.50
CA GLU A 45 -5.40 33.05 35.31
C GLU A 45 -4.05 32.49 35.78
N GLU A 46 -3.55 31.42 35.15
CA GLU A 46 -2.10 31.25 35.04
C GLU A 46 -1.69 30.80 33.63
N ARG A 47 -0.62 31.42 33.14
CA ARG A 47 -0.16 31.35 31.75
C ARG A 47 0.90 30.27 31.61
N GLN A 48 0.84 29.47 30.56
CA GLN A 48 2.07 28.91 29.98
C GLN A 48 2.16 29.23 28.48
N LYS A 49 3.21 29.98 28.14
CA LYS A 49 3.63 30.28 26.76
C LYS A 49 4.76 29.33 26.40
N LYS A 50 4.66 28.65 25.25
CA LYS A 50 5.80 28.16 24.44
C LYS A 50 5.46 28.48 22.99
N VAL A 51 5.88 29.66 22.50
CA VAL A 51 7.10 29.84 21.70
C VAL A 51 7.01 29.05 20.38
N THR A 52 6.29 29.64 19.43
CA THR A 52 6.36 29.30 18.00
C THR A 52 7.38 30.25 17.36
N THR A 53 8.54 29.74 16.96
CA THR A 53 9.56 30.54 16.27
C THR A 53 9.18 30.71 14.80
N ILE A 54 8.52 31.82 14.48
CA ILE A 54 8.24 32.21 13.09
C ILE A 54 9.52 32.77 12.46
N PHE A 55 10.03 32.11 11.42
CA PHE A 55 11.15 32.62 10.64
C PHE A 55 10.63 33.61 9.57
N CYS A 56 10.64 34.90 9.89
CA CYS A 56 10.25 35.95 8.95
C CYS A 56 11.33 36.13 7.87
N LEU A 57 11.05 35.70 6.63
CA LEU A 57 11.84 36.09 5.47
C LEU A 57 11.56 37.57 5.12
N THR A 58 12.53 38.44 5.41
CA THR A 58 12.48 39.85 5.06
C THR A 58 12.55 40.03 3.54
N LYS A 59 11.45 40.49 2.93
CA LYS A 59 11.49 41.09 1.59
C LYS A 59 12.25 42.41 1.67
N ASN A 60 13.35 42.53 0.93
CA ASN A 60 13.96 43.83 0.65
C ASN A 60 13.29 44.41 -0.60
N GLU A 61 12.42 45.39 -0.39
CA GLU A 61 11.96 46.29 -1.46
C GLU A 61 13.00 47.38 -1.68
N LYS A 62 13.42 47.57 -2.94
CA LYS A 62 13.83 48.86 -3.47
C LYS A 62 13.26 49.01 -4.86
N GLU A 63 12.30 49.91 -4.97
CA GLU A 63 11.69 50.35 -6.23
C GLU A 63 12.72 51.10 -7.08
N PHE A 64 12.57 51.05 -8.42
CA PHE A 64 12.59 52.28 -9.22
C PHE A 64 11.83 52.10 -10.56
N TYR A 65 10.66 52.75 -10.59
CA TYR A 65 9.82 53.29 -11.67
C TYR A 65 10.06 52.97 -13.18
N VAL A 66 8.93 52.88 -13.92
CA VAL A 66 8.77 52.61 -15.38
C VAL A 66 8.72 53.94 -16.21
N PRO A 67 8.81 53.96 -17.57
CA PRO A 67 7.71 53.63 -18.51
C PRO A 67 8.14 52.77 -19.73
N SER A 68 7.36 51.79 -20.21
CA SER A 68 6.32 51.89 -21.26
C SER A 68 6.78 52.50 -22.59
N ASP A 69 6.80 51.71 -23.68
CA ASP A 69 5.90 51.92 -24.85
C ASP A 69 6.04 50.88 -26.01
N GLU A 70 4.94 50.76 -26.77
CA GLU A 70 4.75 50.34 -28.17
C GLU A 70 5.25 48.98 -28.77
N SER A 71 4.28 48.06 -28.87
CA SER A 71 3.77 47.40 -30.11
C SER A 71 4.66 46.80 -31.23
N CYS A 72 4.23 45.59 -31.63
CA CYS A 72 4.08 45.09 -33.01
C CYS A 72 5.25 44.46 -33.83
N SER A 73 5.05 43.14 -34.07
CA SER A 73 5.09 42.46 -35.38
C SER A 73 6.39 42.14 -36.14
N ALA A 74 6.62 40.82 -36.27
CA ALA A 74 6.82 40.06 -37.52
C ALA A 74 8.20 39.98 -38.25
N SER A 75 8.35 38.83 -38.92
CA SER A 75 9.26 38.47 -40.03
C SER A 75 10.71 37.99 -39.75
N VAL A 76 10.87 36.66 -39.70
CA VAL A 76 11.46 35.83 -40.79
C VAL A 76 12.84 36.19 -41.39
N ALA A 77 13.74 35.17 -41.35
CA ALA A 77 14.76 34.76 -42.35
C ALA A 77 16.28 35.04 -42.16
N THR A 78 16.99 33.91 -41.97
CA THR A 78 18.22 33.46 -42.68
C THR A 78 19.63 34.05 -42.43
N ARG A 79 20.46 33.16 -41.86
CA ARG A 79 21.76 32.61 -42.37
C ARG A 79 23.07 33.45 -42.38
N GLN A 80 24.15 32.65 -42.22
CA GLN A 80 25.60 32.89 -42.41
C GLN A 80 26.33 33.46 -41.17
N LYS A 81 27.41 32.90 -40.59
CA LYS A 81 28.50 31.94 -40.95
C LYS A 81 29.85 32.59 -41.30
N GLN A 82 30.66 32.92 -40.29
CA GLN A 82 32.16 32.87 -40.24
C GLN A 82 32.57 33.17 -38.77
N LYS A 83 33.49 32.48 -38.06
CA LYS A 83 34.83 31.90 -38.28
C LYS A 83 36.00 32.90 -38.42
N ARG A 84 36.68 33.19 -37.28
CA ARG A 84 38.16 33.22 -37.01
C ARG A 84 38.45 34.10 -35.77
N ALA A 85 39.57 34.03 -35.04
CA ALA A 85 40.58 33.00 -34.70
C ALA A 85 41.69 33.66 -33.82
N VAL A 86 42.74 32.91 -33.45
CA VAL A 86 44.01 33.34 -32.80
C VAL A 86 43.86 33.52 -31.27
N GLU A 87 44.34 32.63 -30.37
CA GLU A 87 45.65 31.95 -30.15
C GLU A 87 46.65 32.73 -29.28
N ILE A 88 47.24 32.02 -28.31
CA ILE A 88 48.70 31.81 -28.04
C ILE A 88 48.74 30.80 -26.86
N LYS A 89 49.18 29.53 -27.06
CA LYS A 89 50.57 28.98 -27.03
C LYS A 89 51.12 28.84 -25.58
N GLU A 90 51.91 27.83 -25.18
CA GLU A 90 52.68 26.69 -25.77
C GLU A 90 52.57 25.47 -24.80
N GLU A 91 52.52 24.18 -25.18
CA GLU A 91 53.36 23.29 -26.01
C GLU A 91 54.52 22.58 -25.27
N CYS A 92 54.56 21.22 -25.30
CA CYS A 92 55.78 20.45 -25.61
C CYS A 92 55.53 18.95 -25.97
N THR A 93 55.76 18.59 -27.25
CA THR A 93 56.26 17.30 -27.81
C THR A 93 55.63 15.93 -27.44
N HIS A 94 55.09 15.10 -28.38
CA HIS A 94 55.69 14.38 -29.54
C HIS A 94 56.44 13.07 -29.18
N LYS A 95 56.41 11.94 -29.94
CA LYS A 95 56.10 11.64 -31.37
C LYS A 95 55.78 10.11 -31.55
N SER A 96 54.78 9.68 -32.35
CA SER A 96 54.86 9.01 -33.70
C SER A 96 55.69 7.71 -33.81
N HIS A 97 55.40 6.64 -34.58
CA HIS A 97 54.57 6.29 -35.77
C HIS A 97 54.23 4.76 -35.70
N ARG A 98 53.53 4.03 -36.59
CA ARG A 98 53.33 4.08 -38.06
C ARG A 98 52.12 3.20 -38.48
N ARG A 99 51.47 3.47 -39.62
CA ARG A 99 50.50 2.55 -40.28
C ARG A 99 51.22 1.64 -41.30
N ILE A 100 50.58 0.54 -41.71
CA ILE A 100 50.32 0.17 -43.13
C ILE A 100 49.28 -0.98 -43.17
N SER A 101 48.50 -1.02 -44.25
CA SER A 101 47.39 -1.95 -44.54
C SER A 101 47.75 -2.94 -45.66
N GLN A 102 47.12 -4.13 -45.68
CA GLN A 102 46.95 -4.92 -46.92
C GLN A 102 45.78 -5.92 -46.82
N THR A 103 45.38 -6.47 -47.96
CA THR A 103 44.07 -7.09 -48.23
C THR A 103 44.16 -8.54 -48.74
N ASP A 104 42.99 -9.19 -48.82
CA ASP A 104 42.57 -10.25 -49.76
C ASP A 104 42.71 -11.77 -49.44
N ASP A 105 41.70 -12.48 -49.96
CA ASP A 105 41.56 -13.90 -50.37
C ASP A 105 41.42 -15.11 -49.40
N MET A 106 40.15 -15.43 -49.13
CA MET A 106 39.39 -16.63 -49.59
C MET A 106 39.85 -18.10 -49.34
N LYS A 107 38.88 -18.89 -48.79
CA LYS A 107 38.48 -20.30 -49.10
C LYS A 107 38.95 -21.52 -48.25
N ALA A 108 37.95 -22.17 -47.63
CA ALA A 108 37.77 -23.63 -47.34
C ALA A 108 38.73 -24.30 -46.31
N PHE A 109 38.42 -25.42 -45.62
CA PHE A 109 37.47 -26.54 -45.86
C PHE A 109 37.08 -27.28 -44.54
N LEU A 110 35.96 -28.05 -44.55
CA LEU A 110 35.55 -29.25 -43.76
C LEU A 110 35.99 -29.40 -42.27
N THR A 111 35.08 -29.49 -41.28
CA THR A 111 34.19 -30.63 -40.91
C THR A 111 34.85 -31.74 -40.08
N HIS A 112 34.31 -31.99 -38.89
CA HIS A 112 34.32 -33.31 -38.25
C HIS A 112 32.98 -33.58 -37.54
N GLN A 113 32.33 -34.68 -37.92
CA GLN A 113 31.16 -35.26 -37.26
C GLN A 113 31.39 -36.78 -37.15
N ALA A 114 31.17 -37.34 -35.96
CA ALA A 114 30.99 -38.77 -35.68
C ALA A 114 30.23 -38.86 -34.32
N VAL A 115 28.98 -39.34 -34.24
CA VAL A 115 28.54 -40.76 -34.28
C VAL A 115 28.95 -41.49 -32.97
N CYS A 116 28.09 -42.13 -32.16
CA CYS A 116 26.64 -42.39 -32.19
C CYS A 116 26.13 -42.60 -30.72
N GLU A 117 24.96 -43.12 -30.33
CA GLU A 117 23.85 -43.85 -31.00
C GLU A 117 22.47 -43.55 -30.33
N ASN A 118 21.51 -44.49 -30.33
CA ASN A 118 20.08 -44.29 -30.04
C ASN A 118 19.57 -44.91 -28.71
N CYS A 119 18.44 -44.39 -28.22
CA CYS A 119 17.33 -45.19 -27.68
C CYS A 119 15.99 -44.43 -27.80
N GLU A 120 15.08 -44.87 -28.69
CA GLU A 120 13.70 -44.37 -28.79
C GLU A 120 12.75 -45.18 -27.90
N VAL A 121 11.82 -44.52 -27.18
CA VAL A 121 10.49 -45.09 -26.86
C VAL A 121 9.42 -43.97 -26.78
N ASN A 122 8.56 -43.93 -27.80
CA ASN A 122 7.14 -43.50 -27.87
C ASN A 122 6.56 -42.37 -26.98
N LEU A 123 5.91 -41.40 -27.65
CA LEU A 123 4.86 -40.51 -27.11
C LEU A 123 3.54 -41.29 -26.82
N PRO A 124 2.62 -40.70 -26.05
CA PRO A 124 1.46 -40.05 -26.71
C PRO A 124 1.30 -38.58 -26.30
N GLY A 125 0.81 -37.76 -27.24
CA GLY A 125 0.86 -36.30 -27.15
C GLY A 125 -0.33 -35.61 -26.49
N PHE A 126 -0.16 -34.31 -26.23
CA PHE A 126 -1.23 -33.36 -26.00
C PHE A 126 -1.12 -32.20 -27.01
N SER A 127 -2.27 -31.75 -27.50
CA SER A 127 -2.36 -30.75 -28.56
C SER A 127 -1.94 -29.36 -28.06
N ASN A 128 -0.92 -28.77 -28.69
CA ASN A 128 -0.54 -27.38 -28.45
C ASN A 128 -1.62 -26.44 -29.01
N SER A 129 -2.43 -25.85 -28.12
CA SER A 129 -3.20 -24.66 -28.46
C SER A 129 -2.26 -23.45 -28.46
N SER A 130 -2.13 -22.80 -29.61
CA SER A 130 -1.32 -21.60 -29.81
C SER A 130 -1.77 -20.45 -28.88
N ALA A 131 -1.09 -20.26 -27.77
CA ALA A 131 -1.16 -19.00 -27.03
C ALA A 131 -0.38 -17.94 -27.82
N MET A 132 -1.09 -16.96 -28.38
CA MET A 132 -0.45 -15.73 -28.86
C MET A 132 0.24 -15.06 -27.67
N GLU A 133 1.56 -14.89 -27.76
CA GLU A 133 2.26 -13.90 -26.96
C GLU A 133 1.73 -12.52 -27.35
N SER A 134 0.85 -11.96 -26.54
CA SER A 134 0.54 -10.54 -26.58
C SER A 134 1.76 -9.78 -26.04
N THR A 135 2.73 -9.55 -26.91
CA THR A 135 3.78 -8.55 -26.71
C THR A 135 3.11 -7.18 -26.71
N VAL A 136 2.62 -6.78 -25.54
CA VAL A 136 2.21 -5.41 -25.23
C VAL A 136 3.41 -4.76 -24.58
N ASP A 137 3.81 -3.59 -25.07
CA ASP A 137 5.01 -2.90 -24.61
C ASP A 137 5.02 -2.74 -23.08
N ASN A 138 5.99 -3.37 -22.43
CA ASN A 138 6.52 -2.83 -21.19
C ASN A 138 7.21 -1.52 -21.60
N GLU A 139 6.62 -0.39 -21.27
CA GLU A 139 7.30 0.89 -21.19
C GLU A 139 8.40 0.75 -20.13
N GLU A 140 9.58 0.28 -20.53
CA GLU A 140 10.73 0.14 -19.64
C GLU A 140 11.09 1.53 -19.10
N ASP A 141 10.98 1.69 -17.78
CA ASP A 141 11.43 2.89 -17.09
C ASP A 141 12.92 3.12 -17.38
N MET A 142 13.21 4.08 -18.26
CA MET A 142 14.55 4.36 -18.78
C MET A 142 15.54 4.86 -17.72
N TYR A 143 15.10 5.04 -16.47
CA TYR A 143 15.94 5.39 -15.32
C TYR A 143 16.18 4.23 -14.35
N ARG A 144 15.66 3.03 -14.65
CA ARG A 144 15.74 1.87 -13.75
C ARG A 144 17.14 1.24 -13.74
N ASP A 145 17.58 0.86 -12.55
CA ASP A 145 18.88 0.22 -12.30
C ASP A 145 18.88 -1.23 -12.85
N ALA A 146 19.95 -1.62 -13.53
CA ALA A 146 20.11 -2.99 -14.04
C ALA A 146 20.09 -4.03 -12.91
N GLU A 147 20.64 -3.71 -11.73
CA GLU A 147 20.55 -4.59 -10.57
C GLU A 147 19.13 -4.64 -9.98
N GLU A 148 18.31 -3.58 -10.08
CA GLU A 148 16.90 -3.59 -9.68
C GLU A 148 16.09 -4.56 -10.57
N ILE A 149 16.32 -4.48 -11.89
CA ILE A 149 15.69 -5.37 -12.87
C ILE A 149 16.12 -6.83 -12.66
N GLU A 150 17.38 -7.09 -12.29
CA GLU A 150 17.84 -8.44 -11.94
C GLU A 150 17.26 -8.93 -10.60
N ARG A 151 17.15 -8.06 -9.58
CA ARG A 151 16.50 -8.38 -8.29
C ARG A 151 15.04 -8.80 -8.49
N GLU A 152 14.27 -8.06 -9.30
CA GLU A 152 12.87 -8.39 -9.63
C GLU A 152 12.76 -9.75 -10.35
N LYS A 153 13.65 -10.02 -11.31
CA LYS A 153 13.72 -11.32 -12.02
C LYS A 153 14.07 -12.49 -11.09
N VAL A 154 14.97 -12.31 -10.12
CA VAL A 154 15.32 -13.37 -9.14
C VAL A 154 14.15 -13.67 -8.20
N LEU A 155 13.45 -12.64 -7.71
CA LEU A 155 12.21 -12.79 -6.93
C LEU A 155 11.17 -13.64 -7.67
N LEU A 156 10.87 -13.28 -8.93
CA LEU A 156 9.91 -14.01 -9.79
C LEU A 156 10.30 -15.48 -10.02
N VAL A 157 11.60 -15.79 -10.14
CA VAL A 157 12.10 -17.17 -10.31
C VAL A 157 11.97 -17.98 -9.02
N CYS A 158 12.31 -17.41 -7.86
CA CYS A 158 12.11 -18.07 -6.57
C CYS A 158 10.62 -18.35 -6.27
N GLU A 159 9.70 -17.49 -6.70
CA GLU A 159 8.26 -17.72 -6.51
C GLU A 159 7.71 -18.89 -7.33
N ARG A 160 8.24 -19.19 -8.52
CA ARG A 160 7.72 -20.24 -9.42
C ARG A 160 7.98 -21.67 -8.91
N GLY A 161 8.85 -21.87 -7.92
CA GLY A 161 9.36 -23.19 -7.50
C GLY A 161 8.66 -23.90 -6.33
N SER A 162 7.46 -23.49 -5.89
CA SER A 162 6.75 -24.24 -4.83
C SER A 162 5.23 -24.18 -4.98
N THR A 163 4.61 -25.36 -4.90
CA THR A 163 3.17 -25.66 -5.06
C THR A 163 2.55 -26.20 -3.78
N GLU A 164 2.84 -25.53 -2.67
CA GLU A 164 2.07 -25.65 -1.43
C GLU A 164 1.33 -24.32 -1.21
N ASN A 165 0.25 -24.28 -0.42
CA ASN A 165 -0.54 -23.05 -0.20
C ASN A 165 0.32 -21.97 0.48
N LYS A 166 0.95 -21.13 -0.34
CA LYS A 166 1.84 -20.05 0.11
C LYS A 166 1.02 -18.96 0.78
N LEU A 167 1.17 -18.88 2.10
CA LEU A 167 0.84 -17.69 2.88
C LEU A 167 1.39 -16.45 2.14
N SER A 168 0.54 -15.46 1.89
CA SER A 168 0.95 -14.22 1.23
C SER A 168 1.75 -13.30 2.16
N VAL A 169 1.74 -13.61 3.47
CA VAL A 169 2.69 -13.12 4.47
C VAL A 169 3.37 -14.33 5.12
N ALA A 170 4.66 -14.52 4.83
CA ALA A 170 5.45 -15.67 5.25
C ALA A 170 5.54 -15.79 6.79
N PRO A 171 5.85 -16.98 7.35
CA PRO A 171 6.18 -17.11 8.77
C PRO A 171 7.28 -16.13 9.21
N GLU A 172 7.31 -15.84 10.52
CA GLU A 172 8.38 -15.02 11.09
C GLU A 172 9.76 -15.70 10.99
N MET A 173 10.78 -14.88 10.80
CA MET A 173 12.18 -15.28 10.84
C MET A 173 13.01 -14.17 11.52
N ASP A 174 14.15 -14.53 12.08
CA ASP A 174 15.07 -13.57 12.69
C ASP A 174 15.50 -12.50 11.66
N ILE A 175 15.45 -11.22 12.06
CA ILE A 175 15.68 -10.10 11.15
C ILE A 175 17.15 -9.98 10.72
N VAL A 176 18.08 -10.41 11.58
CA VAL A 176 19.52 -10.41 11.30
C VAL A 176 19.86 -11.57 10.36
N GLU A 177 19.25 -12.75 10.57
CA GLU A 177 19.37 -13.90 9.67
C GLU A 177 18.78 -13.58 8.29
N TYR A 178 17.63 -12.91 8.22
CA TYR A 178 17.06 -12.40 6.98
C TYR A 178 18.03 -11.46 6.25
N CYS A 179 18.53 -10.44 6.95
CA CYS A 179 19.48 -9.49 6.38
C CYS A 179 20.77 -10.18 5.87
N GLN A 180 21.30 -11.17 6.59
CA GLN A 180 22.48 -11.94 6.15
C GLN A 180 22.20 -12.79 4.89
N LYS A 181 20.98 -13.32 4.75
CA LYS A 181 20.57 -14.15 3.62
C LYS A 181 20.37 -13.35 2.34
N GLU A 182 19.69 -12.21 2.40
CA GLU A 182 19.40 -11.37 1.22
C GLU A 182 20.58 -10.44 0.89
N TRP A 183 21.06 -9.63 1.85
CA TRP A 183 22.05 -8.59 1.62
C TRP A 183 23.49 -9.10 1.75
N ARG A 184 23.94 -9.87 0.74
CA ARG A 184 25.30 -10.43 0.70
C ARG A 184 26.35 -9.43 0.20
N GLY A 185 27.61 -9.72 0.48
CA GLY A 185 28.75 -8.94 -0.01
C GLY A 185 28.95 -7.58 0.68
N ASN A 186 29.72 -6.71 0.01
CA ASN A 186 30.31 -5.48 0.55
C ASN A 186 30.06 -4.22 -0.31
N THR A 187 29.06 -4.27 -1.21
CA THR A 187 28.65 -3.12 -2.03
C THR A 187 28.14 -1.97 -1.13
N PRO A 188 28.15 -0.71 -1.61
CA PRO A 188 27.59 0.41 -0.85
C PRO A 188 26.14 0.18 -0.44
N VAL A 189 25.30 -0.34 -1.36
CA VAL A 189 23.88 -0.67 -1.10
C VAL A 189 23.76 -1.77 -0.04
N ALA A 190 24.48 -2.88 -0.16
CA ALA A 190 24.41 -3.96 0.84
C ALA A 190 24.90 -3.49 2.23
N LYS A 191 25.88 -2.60 2.30
CA LYS A 191 26.32 -1.97 3.57
C LYS A 191 25.27 -1.02 4.15
N LEU A 192 24.57 -0.27 3.30
CA LEU A 192 23.48 0.61 3.72
C LEU A 192 22.32 -0.20 4.31
N MET A 193 21.88 -1.23 3.59
CA MET A 193 20.78 -2.11 4.00
C MET A 193 21.08 -2.86 5.29
N LYS A 194 22.31 -3.37 5.46
CA LYS A 194 22.76 -3.98 6.72
C LYS A 194 22.60 -3.04 7.91
N LYS A 195 23.00 -1.78 7.78
CA LYS A 195 22.84 -0.78 8.85
C LYS A 195 21.37 -0.41 9.08
N GLY A 196 20.56 -0.38 8.01
CA GLY A 196 19.11 -0.23 8.11
C GLY A 196 18.48 -1.35 8.94
N TYR A 197 18.77 -2.61 8.61
CA TYR A 197 18.30 -3.78 9.35
C TYR A 197 18.83 -3.84 10.79
N GLU A 198 20.10 -3.49 11.01
CA GLU A 198 20.70 -3.37 12.36
C GLU A 198 19.96 -2.34 13.24
N ALA A 199 19.57 -1.19 12.66
CA ALA A 199 18.78 -0.20 13.38
C ALA A 199 17.33 -0.65 13.65
N VAL A 200 16.73 -1.45 12.76
CA VAL A 200 15.41 -2.05 13.02
C VAL A 200 15.51 -3.16 14.07
N SER A 201 16.60 -3.95 14.08
CA SER A 201 16.79 -5.08 15.01
C SER A 201 16.92 -4.65 16.47
N GLN A 202 17.28 -3.39 16.72
CA GLN A 202 17.25 -2.79 18.06
C GLN A 202 15.83 -2.75 18.66
N LYS A 203 14.78 -2.77 17.83
CA LYS A 203 13.38 -2.66 18.25
C LYS A 203 12.52 -3.88 17.93
N PHE A 204 12.94 -4.72 16.96
CA PHE A 204 12.18 -5.88 16.51
C PHE A 204 13.12 -7.05 16.24
N ALA A 205 12.93 -8.17 16.92
CA ALA A 205 13.76 -9.36 16.74
C ALA A 205 13.52 -10.07 15.39
N CYS A 206 12.29 -9.98 14.87
CA CYS A 206 11.83 -10.80 13.76
C CYS A 206 11.24 -9.98 12.62
N ILE A 207 11.16 -10.59 11.44
CA ILE A 207 10.53 -10.05 10.25
C ILE A 207 9.64 -11.10 9.60
N ARG A 208 8.50 -10.66 9.04
CA ARG A 208 7.66 -11.46 8.14
C ARG A 208 7.78 -10.90 6.73
N ARG A 209 8.18 -11.75 5.78
CA ARG A 209 8.26 -11.38 4.37
C ARG A 209 6.87 -11.32 3.78
N VAL A 210 6.52 -10.21 3.14
CA VAL A 210 5.25 -10.03 2.44
C VAL A 210 5.46 -10.32 0.97
N ARG A 211 4.48 -10.94 0.31
CA ARG A 211 4.53 -11.19 -1.13
C ARG A 211 4.69 -9.86 -1.90
N GLY A 212 5.72 -9.80 -2.74
CA GLY A 212 6.06 -8.66 -3.59
C GLY A 212 5.21 -8.58 -4.86
N ASP A 213 3.89 -8.72 -4.75
CA ASP A 213 2.97 -8.46 -5.85
C ASP A 213 2.43 -7.02 -5.78
N ASN A 214 1.63 -6.62 -6.77
CA ASN A 214 1.03 -5.30 -6.88
C ASN A 214 -0.01 -4.95 -5.77
N TYR A 215 -0.19 -5.80 -4.76
CA TYR A 215 -0.91 -5.51 -3.51
C TYR A 215 0.01 -5.39 -2.28
N CYS A 216 1.34 -5.46 -2.42
CA CYS A 216 2.30 -5.56 -1.30
C CYS A 216 2.05 -4.57 -0.15
N ALA A 217 1.93 -3.28 -0.45
CA ALA A 217 1.67 -2.22 0.54
C ALA A 217 0.30 -2.38 1.26
N LEU A 218 -0.76 -2.71 0.50
CA LEU A 218 -2.09 -2.97 1.07
C LEU A 218 -2.08 -4.21 1.97
N ARG A 219 -1.41 -5.28 1.53
CA ARG A 219 -1.24 -6.53 2.27
C ARG A 219 -0.48 -6.30 3.57
N ALA A 220 0.67 -5.63 3.52
CA ALA A 220 1.51 -5.40 4.68
C ALA A 220 0.79 -4.55 5.75
N THR A 221 0.13 -3.47 5.30
CA THR A 221 -0.65 -2.56 6.16
C THR A 221 -1.84 -3.27 6.79
N LEU A 222 -2.67 -3.94 5.98
CA LEU A 222 -3.89 -4.59 6.46
C LEU A 222 -3.58 -5.82 7.34
N PHE A 223 -2.49 -6.55 7.06
CA PHE A 223 -2.04 -7.64 7.92
C PHE A 223 -1.71 -7.13 9.33
N GLN A 224 -0.88 -6.08 9.43
CA GLN A 224 -0.53 -5.48 10.73
C GLN A 224 -1.77 -4.91 11.44
N ALA A 225 -2.61 -4.16 10.73
CA ALA A 225 -3.80 -3.55 11.33
C ALA A 225 -4.76 -4.59 11.90
N LEU A 226 -4.98 -5.71 11.19
CA LEU A 226 -5.81 -6.81 11.69
C LEU A 226 -5.13 -7.59 12.82
N SER A 227 -3.85 -7.95 12.70
CA SER A 227 -3.17 -8.76 13.72
C SER A 227 -3.05 -8.03 15.07
N GLN A 228 -3.00 -6.70 15.05
CA GLN A 228 -2.93 -5.83 16.22
C GLN A 228 -4.31 -5.33 16.70
N ALA A 229 -5.39 -5.55 15.95
CA ALA A 229 -6.72 -5.00 16.26
C ALA A 229 -7.22 -5.41 17.66
N THR A 230 -7.24 -4.46 18.60
CA THR A 230 -7.83 -4.63 19.94
C THR A 230 -9.35 -4.51 19.92
N GLU A 231 -9.87 -3.64 19.05
CA GLU A 231 -11.29 -3.38 18.83
C GLU A 231 -11.60 -3.22 17.34
N GLN A 232 -12.88 -3.12 16.99
CA GLN A 232 -13.31 -2.76 15.65
C GLN A 232 -13.41 -1.23 15.55
N PRO A 233 -12.77 -0.58 14.55
CA PRO A 233 -12.81 0.87 14.41
C PRO A 233 -14.24 1.42 14.24
N ASN A 234 -14.53 2.55 14.89
CA ASN A 234 -15.84 3.20 14.86
C ASN A 234 -16.36 3.49 13.43
N TRP A 235 -15.46 3.82 12.49
CA TRP A 235 -15.81 4.04 11.10
C TRP A 235 -16.30 2.77 10.38
N LEU A 236 -15.80 1.59 10.80
CA LEU A 236 -16.16 0.29 10.23
C LEU A 236 -17.51 -0.22 10.76
N HIS A 237 -17.92 0.25 11.95
CA HIS A 237 -19.25 0.01 12.54
C HIS A 237 -20.40 0.79 11.87
N SER A 238 -20.15 1.96 11.28
CA SER A 238 -21.22 2.84 10.78
C SER A 238 -22.08 2.17 9.71
N GLU A 239 -23.41 2.19 9.85
CA GLU A 239 -24.30 1.65 8.80
C GLU A 239 -24.22 2.44 7.48
N ASP A 240 -23.78 3.70 7.53
CA ASP A 240 -23.50 4.50 6.33
C ASP A 240 -22.45 3.85 5.43
N LEU A 241 -21.52 3.06 5.99
CA LEU A 241 -20.52 2.32 5.22
C LEU A 241 -21.16 1.30 4.27
N MET A 242 -22.24 0.64 4.69
CA MET A 242 -22.95 -0.35 3.88
C MET A 242 -23.91 0.28 2.87
N LEU A 243 -24.09 1.60 2.91
CA LEU A 243 -24.84 2.42 1.95
C LEU A 243 -23.90 3.26 1.07
N LEU A 244 -22.59 3.21 1.34
CA LEU A 244 -21.57 3.99 0.65
C LEU A 244 -21.46 3.66 -0.86
N PRO A 245 -21.52 2.39 -1.29
CA PRO A 245 -21.52 2.05 -2.71
C PRO A 245 -22.67 2.70 -3.46
N GLU A 246 -23.90 2.59 -2.95
CA GLU A 246 -25.10 3.16 -3.58
C GLU A 246 -25.07 4.70 -3.56
N LYS A 247 -24.62 5.31 -2.45
CA LYS A 247 -24.46 6.77 -2.32
C LYS A 247 -23.43 7.34 -3.30
N LEU A 248 -22.32 6.65 -3.52
CA LEU A 248 -21.29 7.10 -4.46
C LEU A 248 -21.68 6.82 -5.92
N LEU A 249 -22.22 5.64 -6.23
CA LEU A 249 -22.64 5.28 -7.60
C LEU A 249 -23.82 6.13 -8.10
N SER A 250 -24.70 6.60 -7.22
CA SER A 250 -25.80 7.51 -7.57
C SER A 250 -25.35 8.97 -7.78
N LYS A 251 -24.21 9.38 -7.22
CA LYS A 251 -23.63 10.74 -7.38
C LYS A 251 -22.55 10.80 -8.47
N TYR A 252 -21.87 9.69 -8.74
CA TYR A 252 -20.67 9.60 -9.57
C TYR A 252 -20.75 8.39 -10.50
N ASP A 253 -21.49 8.53 -11.61
CA ASP A 253 -21.67 7.47 -12.62
C ASP A 253 -20.35 6.85 -13.12
N TRP A 254 -19.27 7.63 -13.14
CA TRP A 254 -17.95 7.17 -13.58
C TRP A 254 -17.33 6.08 -12.68
N ILE A 255 -17.83 5.86 -11.46
CA ILE A 255 -17.38 4.74 -10.61
C ILE A 255 -17.76 3.38 -11.23
N LYS A 256 -18.70 3.36 -12.18
CA LYS A 256 -19.01 2.17 -13.01
C LYS A 256 -17.84 1.71 -13.89
N ASP A 257 -16.84 2.57 -14.10
CA ASP A 257 -15.59 2.26 -14.81
C ASP A 257 -14.54 1.54 -13.89
N TRP A 258 -14.90 1.19 -12.65
CA TRP A 258 -14.01 0.53 -11.68
C TRP A 258 -13.60 -0.88 -12.15
N GLN A 259 -12.29 -1.14 -12.16
CA GLN A 259 -11.71 -2.40 -12.59
C GLN A 259 -11.39 -3.28 -11.39
N HIS A 260 -12.22 -4.30 -11.20
CA HIS A 260 -11.93 -5.40 -10.28
C HIS A 260 -10.79 -6.28 -10.82
N ARG A 261 -10.11 -6.99 -9.90
CA ARG A 261 -9.33 -8.18 -10.24
C ARG A 261 -10.17 -9.13 -11.09
N GLY A 262 -9.73 -9.39 -12.33
CA GLY A 262 -10.53 -10.05 -13.36
C GLY A 262 -11.00 -11.45 -12.96
N LYS A 263 -12.29 -11.59 -12.67
CA LYS A 263 -12.90 -12.88 -12.31
C LYS A 263 -13.25 -13.66 -13.58
N LEU A 264 -12.48 -14.70 -13.91
CA LEU A 264 -12.97 -15.72 -14.84
C LEU A 264 -14.21 -16.39 -14.23
N GLY A 265 -15.40 -16.11 -14.78
CA GLY A 265 -16.59 -16.94 -14.59
C GLY A 265 -17.58 -16.57 -13.49
N ARG A 266 -17.46 -15.42 -12.80
CA ARG A 266 -18.61 -14.91 -12.02
C ARG A 266 -19.62 -14.26 -12.97
N LYS A 267 -20.92 -14.48 -12.71
CA LYS A 267 -22.00 -13.72 -13.38
C LYS A 267 -21.79 -12.23 -13.13
N MET A 268 -21.92 -11.43 -14.18
CA MET A 268 -21.90 -9.97 -14.13
C MET A 268 -22.92 -9.47 -13.10
N ARG A 269 -22.44 -9.02 -11.94
CA ARG A 269 -23.24 -8.40 -10.87
C ARG A 269 -23.13 -6.88 -11.00
N GLU A 270 -24.04 -6.18 -10.34
CA GLU A 270 -23.91 -4.73 -10.23
C GLU A 270 -22.70 -4.40 -9.34
N ILE A 271 -21.91 -3.40 -9.76
CA ILE A 271 -20.66 -3.05 -9.10
C ILE A 271 -20.86 -2.61 -7.65
N GLY A 272 -22.02 -2.00 -7.35
CA GLY A 272 -22.42 -1.64 -5.99
C GLY A 272 -22.59 -2.85 -5.08
N ASP A 273 -23.21 -3.94 -5.56
CA ASP A 273 -23.37 -5.18 -4.81
C ASP A 273 -22.01 -5.84 -4.54
N GLU A 274 -21.10 -5.88 -5.52
CA GLU A 274 -19.77 -6.47 -5.32
C GLU A 274 -18.95 -5.68 -4.29
N ILE A 275 -18.94 -4.34 -4.38
CA ILE A 275 -18.25 -3.49 -3.40
C ILE A 275 -18.87 -3.63 -2.01
N LYS A 276 -20.21 -3.77 -1.92
CA LYS A 276 -20.92 -4.01 -0.66
C LYS A 276 -20.59 -5.37 -0.05
N GLU A 277 -20.45 -6.42 -0.86
CA GLU A 277 -19.92 -7.73 -0.43
C GLU A 277 -18.51 -7.59 0.16
N TYR A 278 -17.62 -6.81 -0.48
CA TYR A 278 -16.25 -6.58 -0.01
C TYR A 278 -16.18 -5.80 1.32
N LEU A 279 -16.92 -4.69 1.44
CA LEU A 279 -16.99 -3.89 2.68
C LEU A 279 -17.58 -4.72 3.83
N GLY A 280 -18.62 -5.53 3.54
CA GLY A 280 -19.20 -6.47 4.50
C GLY A 280 -18.21 -7.55 4.96
N LEU A 281 -17.37 -8.07 4.05
CA LEU A 281 -16.30 -9.01 4.40
C LEU A 281 -15.24 -8.36 5.29
N LEU A 282 -14.77 -7.15 4.94
CA LEU A 282 -13.81 -6.39 5.75
C LEU A 282 -14.34 -6.14 7.17
N ARG A 283 -15.58 -5.65 7.30
CA ARG A 283 -16.28 -5.48 8.60
C ARG A 283 -16.32 -6.80 9.38
N LYS A 284 -16.70 -7.91 8.74
CA LYS A 284 -16.83 -9.22 9.38
C LYS A 284 -15.48 -9.76 9.88
N LYS A 285 -14.44 -9.71 9.04
CA LYS A 285 -13.10 -10.22 9.37
C LYS A 285 -12.45 -9.39 10.48
N TRP A 286 -12.52 -8.06 10.40
CA TRP A 286 -11.97 -7.19 11.44
C TRP A 286 -12.64 -7.44 12.80
N LYS A 287 -13.98 -7.49 12.82
CA LYS A 287 -14.73 -7.83 14.03
C LYS A 287 -14.28 -9.16 14.62
N SER A 288 -14.27 -10.21 13.79
CA SER A 288 -13.89 -11.56 14.22
C SER A 288 -12.47 -11.66 14.78
N VAL A 289 -11.51 -10.85 14.30
CA VAL A 289 -10.14 -10.81 14.84
C VAL A 289 -10.07 -9.98 16.12
N SER A 290 -10.78 -8.84 16.18
CA SER A 290 -10.81 -8.00 17.39
C SER A 290 -11.42 -8.71 18.61
N GLU A 291 -12.40 -9.60 18.39
CA GLU A 291 -13.03 -10.42 19.44
C GLU A 291 -12.10 -11.52 20.03
N MET A 292 -10.96 -11.80 19.41
CA MET A 292 -9.99 -12.79 19.89
C MET A 292 -9.16 -12.24 21.05
N LYS A 293 -8.84 -13.10 22.03
CA LYS A 293 -8.25 -12.66 23.30
C LYS A 293 -6.72 -12.62 23.25
N THR A 294 -6.10 -13.59 22.58
CA THR A 294 -4.64 -13.72 22.57
C THR A 294 -4.04 -13.23 21.25
N PRO A 295 -2.82 -12.65 21.27
CA PRO A 295 -2.09 -12.33 20.03
C PRO A 295 -1.87 -13.55 19.13
N MET A 296 -1.70 -14.74 19.72
CA MET A 296 -1.52 -16.00 18.97
C MET A 296 -2.78 -16.40 18.18
N GLU A 297 -3.98 -16.26 18.75
CA GLU A 297 -5.24 -16.48 18.02
C GLU A 297 -5.40 -15.48 16.86
N LYS A 298 -5.13 -14.19 17.11
CA LYS A 298 -5.19 -13.14 16.06
C LYS A 298 -4.21 -13.43 14.92
N GLN A 299 -2.97 -13.77 15.27
CA GLN A 299 -1.92 -14.15 14.34
C GLN A 299 -2.29 -15.40 13.52
N GLY A 300 -2.92 -16.41 14.16
CA GLY A 300 -3.47 -17.58 13.49
C GLY A 300 -4.59 -17.22 12.51
N ALA A 301 -5.56 -16.41 12.94
CA ALA A 301 -6.67 -15.96 12.09
C ALA A 301 -6.21 -15.10 10.89
N CYS A 302 -5.20 -14.26 11.08
CA CYS A 302 -4.57 -13.53 9.98
C CYS A 302 -3.78 -14.48 9.05
N ASN A 303 -3.08 -15.48 9.56
CA ASN A 303 -2.45 -16.51 8.71
C ASN A 303 -3.47 -17.34 7.92
N GLU A 304 -4.66 -17.58 8.46
CA GLU A 304 -5.77 -18.21 7.73
C GLU A 304 -6.40 -17.31 6.66
N LEU A 305 -6.38 -15.99 6.88
CA LEU A 305 -6.97 -15.00 5.96
C LEU A 305 -6.05 -14.63 4.80
N PHE A 306 -4.73 -14.57 5.04
CA PHE A 306 -3.72 -14.12 4.08
C PHE A 306 -3.04 -15.31 3.38
N LYS A 307 -3.83 -16.07 2.62
CA LYS A 307 -3.46 -17.32 1.92
C LYS A 307 -3.35 -17.21 0.40
N ASN A 308 -3.33 -16.00 -0.16
CA ASN A 308 -3.39 -15.77 -1.61
C ASN A 308 -4.69 -16.33 -2.25
N GLU A 309 -5.80 -16.32 -1.48
CA GLU A 309 -7.13 -16.79 -1.90
C GLU A 309 -8.11 -15.63 -2.13
N GLU A 310 -9.28 -15.91 -2.71
CA GLU A 310 -10.28 -14.89 -3.10
C GLU A 310 -10.70 -13.96 -1.95
N GLU A 311 -10.81 -14.44 -0.70
CA GLU A 311 -11.16 -13.59 0.43
C GLU A 311 -10.12 -12.50 0.69
N GLU A 312 -8.83 -12.80 0.53
CA GLU A 312 -7.73 -11.83 0.69
C GLU A 312 -7.89 -10.67 -0.31
N TYR A 313 -8.07 -11.00 -1.59
CA TYR A 313 -8.24 -10.00 -2.65
C TYR A 313 -9.52 -9.17 -2.50
N CYS A 314 -10.61 -9.77 -2.00
CA CYS A 314 -11.83 -9.03 -1.68
C CYS A 314 -11.59 -7.94 -0.62
N LEU A 315 -10.68 -8.14 0.35
CA LEU A 315 -10.33 -7.11 1.31
C LEU A 315 -9.57 -5.95 0.66
N TYR A 316 -8.71 -6.22 -0.32
CA TYR A 316 -7.99 -5.15 -1.03
C TYR A 316 -8.94 -4.31 -1.88
N GLU A 317 -9.93 -4.90 -2.54
CA GLU A 317 -10.96 -4.13 -3.25
C GLU A 317 -11.80 -3.26 -2.28
N ALA A 318 -12.12 -3.76 -1.08
CA ALA A 318 -12.76 -2.96 -0.02
C ALA A 318 -11.89 -1.75 0.37
N VAL A 319 -10.60 -1.94 0.61
CA VAL A 319 -9.68 -0.87 1.02
C VAL A 319 -9.42 0.12 -0.12
N LYS A 320 -9.24 -0.35 -1.36
CA LYS A 320 -9.15 0.51 -2.56
C LYS A 320 -10.39 1.40 -2.69
N PHE A 321 -11.60 0.87 -2.44
CA PHE A 321 -12.83 1.65 -2.48
C PHE A 321 -12.93 2.67 -1.35
N LEU A 322 -12.49 2.33 -0.14
CA LEU A 322 -12.36 3.29 0.97
C LEU A 322 -11.41 4.43 0.61
N MET A 323 -10.26 4.12 -0.01
CA MET A 323 -9.32 5.13 -0.53
C MET A 323 -9.96 6.03 -1.58
N LEU A 324 -10.77 5.48 -2.51
CA LEU A 324 -11.52 6.29 -3.46
C LEU A 324 -12.52 7.22 -2.75
N ASN A 325 -13.27 6.74 -1.75
CA ASN A 325 -14.19 7.59 -0.99
C ASN A 325 -13.44 8.73 -0.29
N THR A 326 -12.36 8.42 0.43
CA THR A 326 -11.52 9.42 1.12
C THR A 326 -10.97 10.45 0.13
N ALA A 327 -10.55 10.04 -1.06
CA ALA A 327 -10.10 10.95 -2.11
C ALA A 327 -11.23 11.85 -2.63
N ILE A 328 -12.45 11.32 -2.80
CA ILE A 328 -13.65 12.08 -3.18
C ILE A 328 -13.99 13.12 -2.10
N GLU A 329 -13.97 12.74 -0.82
CA GLU A 329 -14.23 13.63 0.31
C GLU A 329 -13.21 14.78 0.34
N LEU A 330 -11.91 14.47 0.35
CA LEU A 330 -10.83 15.46 0.34
C LEU A 330 -10.89 16.38 -0.88
N TYR A 331 -11.21 15.86 -2.06
CA TYR A 331 -11.36 16.69 -3.27
C TYR A 331 -12.55 17.65 -3.16
N ASN A 332 -13.70 17.19 -2.68
CA ASN A 332 -14.88 18.05 -2.51
C ASN A 332 -14.64 19.11 -1.42
N ASP A 333 -14.05 18.73 -0.29
CA ASP A 333 -13.72 19.65 0.81
C ASP A 333 -12.78 20.76 0.35
N ASN A 334 -11.75 20.41 -0.44
CA ASN A 334 -10.85 21.39 -1.06
C ASN A 334 -11.60 22.30 -2.07
N LYS A 335 -12.56 21.78 -2.84
CA LYS A 335 -13.41 22.59 -3.74
C LYS A 335 -14.38 23.51 -3.00
N GLU A 336 -14.80 23.12 -1.81
CA GLU A 336 -15.63 23.92 -0.88
C GLU A 336 -14.79 24.91 -0.05
N GLY A 337 -13.46 24.94 -0.22
CA GLY A 337 -12.56 25.86 0.47
C GLY A 337 -12.30 25.48 1.94
N LYS A 338 -12.59 24.24 2.34
CA LYS A 338 -12.26 23.73 3.67
C LYS A 338 -10.77 23.41 3.76
N ASN A 339 -10.25 23.37 4.98
CA ASN A 339 -8.89 22.90 5.22
C ASN A 339 -8.78 21.40 4.91
N VAL A 340 -7.75 21.01 4.16
CA VAL A 340 -7.45 19.62 3.80
C VAL A 340 -5.95 19.34 4.01
N PRO A 341 -5.54 18.08 4.28
CA PRO A 341 -4.14 17.76 4.48
C PRO A 341 -3.31 18.02 3.21
N VAL A 342 -2.07 18.48 3.38
CA VAL A 342 -1.17 18.89 2.27
C VAL A 342 -0.98 17.77 1.23
N PHE A 343 -0.93 16.50 1.65
CA PHE A 343 -0.78 15.37 0.71
C PHE A 343 -1.95 15.30 -0.30
N SER A 344 -3.15 15.79 0.04
CA SER A 344 -4.29 15.79 -0.88
C SER A 344 -4.08 16.74 -2.05
N TRP A 345 -3.44 17.90 -1.81
CA TRP A 345 -3.02 18.80 -2.88
C TRP A 345 -1.96 18.15 -3.77
N LEU A 346 -0.99 17.44 -3.18
CA LEU A 346 0.04 16.71 -3.94
C LEU A 346 -0.56 15.56 -4.77
N LEU A 347 -1.52 14.82 -4.21
CA LEU A 347 -2.25 13.74 -4.87
C LEU A 347 -2.97 14.24 -6.13
N PHE A 348 -3.69 15.37 -6.02
CA PHE A 348 -4.45 15.99 -7.10
C PHE A 348 -3.65 17.00 -7.95
N ALA A 349 -2.37 17.24 -7.65
CA ALA A 349 -1.48 18.04 -8.49
C ALA A 349 -0.83 17.21 -9.62
N ARG A 350 -0.85 15.87 -9.53
CA ARG A 350 -0.34 14.98 -10.58
C ARG A 350 -1.21 15.06 -11.84
N ASP A 351 -0.59 15.22 -13.01
CA ASP A 351 -1.23 15.24 -14.33
C ASP A 351 -2.15 14.04 -14.59
N THR A 352 -1.76 12.87 -14.08
CA THR A 352 -2.51 11.60 -14.20
C THR A 352 -3.57 11.41 -13.11
N SER A 353 -3.74 12.35 -12.19
CA SER A 353 -4.58 12.20 -10.99
C SER A 353 -5.29 13.49 -10.57
N SER A 354 -5.56 14.43 -11.48
CA SER A 354 -6.05 15.79 -11.15
C SER A 354 -7.42 15.87 -10.46
N ASN A 355 -8.14 14.75 -10.40
CA ASN A 355 -9.46 14.61 -9.78
C ASN A 355 -9.73 13.12 -9.46
N PRO A 356 -10.74 12.79 -8.63
CA PRO A 356 -11.01 11.42 -8.20
C PRO A 356 -11.28 10.41 -9.33
N LYS A 357 -11.84 10.85 -10.48
CA LYS A 357 -12.02 9.95 -11.64
C LYS A 357 -10.68 9.56 -12.24
N GLN A 358 -9.74 10.50 -12.38
CA GLN A 358 -8.40 10.21 -12.88
C GLN A 358 -7.60 9.36 -11.89
N LEU A 359 -7.69 9.65 -10.59
CA LEU A 359 -7.12 8.80 -9.54
C LEU A 359 -7.64 7.36 -9.64
N MET A 360 -8.95 7.18 -9.81
CA MET A 360 -9.55 5.85 -9.98
C MET A 360 -9.01 5.15 -11.23
N ASN A 361 -9.10 5.81 -12.38
CA ASN A 361 -8.81 5.19 -13.68
C ASN A 361 -7.32 4.88 -13.87
N ASN A 362 -6.43 5.78 -13.45
CA ASN A 362 -5.00 5.73 -13.79
C ASN A 362 -4.12 5.19 -12.64
N HIS A 363 -4.67 5.08 -11.42
CA HIS A 363 -3.92 4.61 -10.24
C HIS A 363 -4.65 3.47 -9.53
N LEU A 364 -5.83 3.72 -8.95
CA LEU A 364 -6.50 2.70 -8.11
C LEU A 364 -6.89 1.43 -8.90
N ASN A 365 -7.34 1.57 -10.14
CA ASN A 365 -7.61 0.42 -11.04
C ASN A 365 -6.34 -0.40 -11.35
N HIS A 366 -5.16 0.23 -11.31
CA HIS A 366 -3.88 -0.43 -11.60
C HIS A 366 -3.31 -1.19 -10.40
N ILE A 367 -3.73 -0.85 -9.17
CA ILE A 367 -3.34 -1.54 -7.93
C ILE A 367 -3.79 -3.00 -8.00
N GLY A 368 -2.81 -3.90 -7.90
CA GLY A 368 -3.00 -5.35 -8.02
C GLY A 368 -2.87 -5.91 -9.43
N HIS A 369 -2.72 -5.04 -10.43
CA HIS A 369 -2.63 -5.41 -11.85
C HIS A 369 -1.25 -5.07 -12.43
N THR A 370 -0.96 -3.78 -12.60
CA THR A 370 0.24 -3.28 -13.29
C THR A 370 1.14 -2.40 -12.43
N GLY A 371 0.67 -1.95 -11.26
CA GLY A 371 1.48 -1.22 -10.29
C GLY A 371 1.02 -1.44 -8.84
N GLY A 372 1.89 -1.08 -7.89
CA GLY A 372 1.56 -0.98 -6.47
C GLY A 372 1.00 0.41 -6.09
N LEU A 373 0.99 0.72 -4.79
CA LEU A 373 0.70 2.07 -4.31
C LEU A 373 1.90 2.99 -4.49
N GLU A 374 1.67 4.22 -4.97
CA GLU A 374 2.70 5.27 -4.93
C GLU A 374 2.86 5.86 -3.51
N GLN A 375 4.00 6.54 -3.26
CA GLN A 375 4.29 7.11 -1.94
C GLN A 375 3.22 8.11 -1.45
N VAL A 376 2.66 8.93 -2.34
CA VAL A 376 1.58 9.87 -2.00
C VAL A 376 0.26 9.15 -1.65
N GLU A 377 0.10 7.91 -2.11
CA GLU A 377 -1.11 7.10 -1.91
C GLU A 377 -1.03 6.27 -0.62
N MET A 378 0.17 6.11 -0.03
CA MET A 378 0.34 5.63 1.35
C MET A 378 -0.31 6.57 2.37
N PHE A 379 -0.30 7.90 2.12
CA PHE A 379 -1.09 8.84 2.93
C PHE A 379 -2.60 8.61 2.75
N LEU A 380 -3.06 8.37 1.52
CA LEU A 380 -4.47 8.10 1.25
C LEU A 380 -4.93 6.79 1.92
N LEU A 381 -4.08 5.76 1.93
CA LEU A 381 -4.31 4.50 2.64
C LEU A 381 -4.41 4.72 4.16
N ALA A 382 -3.49 5.49 4.73
CA ALA A 382 -3.50 5.85 6.15
C ALA A 382 -4.81 6.54 6.55
N TYR A 383 -5.27 7.54 5.77
CA TYR A 383 -6.55 8.21 5.99
C TYR A 383 -7.77 7.30 5.80
N ALA A 384 -7.76 6.43 4.79
CA ALA A 384 -8.85 5.51 4.51
C ALA A 384 -9.06 4.46 5.62
N LEU A 385 -7.98 4.02 6.27
CA LEU A 385 -8.03 3.08 7.40
C LEU A 385 -8.06 3.77 8.78
N ARG A 386 -7.75 5.07 8.84
CA ARG A 386 -7.46 5.82 10.09
C ARG A 386 -6.40 5.13 10.95
N HIS A 387 -5.25 4.86 10.33
CA HIS A 387 -4.09 4.22 10.96
C HIS A 387 -2.83 5.01 10.59
N THR A 388 -1.93 5.18 11.56
CA THR A 388 -0.61 5.77 11.30
C THR A 388 0.32 4.69 10.77
N ILE A 389 0.72 4.79 9.50
CA ILE A 389 1.65 3.84 8.88
C ILE A 389 3.07 4.36 9.07
N LYS A 390 3.81 3.77 10.00
CA LYS A 390 5.23 4.03 10.24
C LYS A 390 6.07 3.11 9.36
N VAL A 391 6.95 3.67 8.53
CA VAL A 391 7.77 2.90 7.58
C VAL A 391 9.26 3.18 7.80
N TYR A 392 10.02 2.13 8.06
CA TYR A 392 11.48 2.15 7.96
C TYR A 392 11.90 2.04 6.49
N ARG A 393 12.33 3.15 5.88
CA ARG A 393 12.80 3.21 4.48
C ARG A 393 14.31 2.97 4.48
N LEU A 394 14.73 1.72 4.31
CA LEU A 394 16.11 1.31 4.58
C LEU A 394 17.14 1.95 3.63
N TYR A 395 16.75 2.18 2.38
CA TYR A 395 17.57 2.91 1.42
C TYR A 395 17.74 4.41 1.74
N LYS A 396 16.94 4.94 2.68
CA LYS A 396 17.06 6.28 3.26
C LYS A 396 17.81 6.29 4.60
N TYR A 397 18.47 5.19 4.98
CA TYR A 397 19.26 5.13 6.21
C TYR A 397 20.33 6.25 6.25
N SER A 398 20.51 6.87 7.43
CA SER A 398 21.29 8.11 7.65
C SER A 398 20.66 9.41 7.12
N THR A 399 19.39 9.42 6.72
CA THR A 399 18.62 10.66 6.48
C THR A 399 17.39 10.74 7.37
N ASP A 400 16.79 11.93 7.46
CA ASP A 400 15.55 12.16 8.21
C ASP A 400 14.35 11.36 7.65
N GLU A 401 14.44 10.87 6.41
CA GLU A 401 13.42 10.01 5.79
C GLU A 401 13.52 8.53 6.20
N PHE A 402 14.57 8.11 6.93
CA PHE A 402 14.76 6.71 7.36
C PHE A 402 13.52 6.15 8.08
N ILE A 403 12.82 6.99 8.86
CA ILE A 403 11.52 6.68 9.43
C ILE A 403 10.52 7.71 8.92
N THR A 404 9.69 7.30 7.96
CA THR A 404 8.58 8.13 7.47
C THR A 404 7.28 7.70 8.14
N HIS A 405 6.43 8.65 8.51
CA HIS A 405 5.07 8.38 9.00
C HIS A 405 4.06 8.82 7.94
N TYR A 406 3.03 8.01 7.72
CA TYR A 406 1.88 8.35 6.89
C TYR A 406 0.64 8.40 7.79
N PRO A 407 0.02 9.59 8.02
CA PRO A 407 0.53 10.92 7.68
C PRO A 407 1.74 11.36 8.51
N ASN A 408 2.39 12.45 8.07
CA ASN A 408 3.55 13.06 8.75
C ASN A 408 3.19 13.53 10.16
N ASP A 409 2.01 14.13 10.30
CA ASP A 409 1.40 14.58 11.54
C ASP A 409 0.22 13.65 11.85
N PRO A 410 0.45 12.53 12.57
CA PRO A 410 -0.61 11.58 12.92
C PRO A 410 -1.56 12.15 13.97
N GLU A 411 -2.86 11.87 13.81
CA GLU A 411 -3.87 12.10 14.84
C GLU A 411 -3.56 11.23 16.06
N GLU A 412 -3.71 11.77 17.27
CA GLU A 412 -3.29 11.10 18.53
C GLU A 412 -4.06 9.79 18.82
N ASP A 413 -5.23 9.59 18.22
CA ASP A 413 -6.09 8.42 18.42
C ASP A 413 -5.87 7.30 17.38
N TRP A 414 -5.03 7.49 16.36
CA TRP A 414 -4.84 6.50 15.29
C TRP A 414 -3.88 5.37 15.69
N PRO A 415 -4.28 4.09 15.56
CA PRO A 415 -3.38 2.97 15.81
C PRO A 415 -2.17 2.99 14.86
N VAL A 416 -0.98 2.74 15.42
CA VAL A 416 0.27 2.76 14.66
C VAL A 416 0.63 1.37 14.15
N VAL A 417 0.65 1.19 12.83
CA VAL A 417 1.24 -0.01 12.20
C VAL A 417 2.65 0.29 11.74
N THR A 418 3.57 -0.66 11.93
CA THR A 418 4.98 -0.50 11.52
C THR A 418 5.33 -1.44 10.39
N LEU A 419 5.98 -0.92 9.34
CA LEU A 419 6.47 -1.63 8.16
C LEU A 419 7.96 -1.32 7.91
N ILE A 420 8.59 -2.11 7.05
CA ILE A 420 9.94 -1.90 6.50
C ILE A 420 9.82 -1.88 4.98
N THR A 421 10.54 -1.00 4.29
CA THR A 421 10.71 -1.07 2.83
C THR A 421 12.16 -0.85 2.41
N GLU A 422 12.57 -1.55 1.37
CA GLU A 422 13.89 -1.43 0.76
C GLU A 422 13.90 -0.43 -0.41
N ASP A 423 12.75 -0.12 -1.01
CA ASP A 423 12.64 0.61 -2.29
C ASP A 423 11.31 1.38 -2.49
N ASP A 424 10.49 1.52 -1.45
CA ASP A 424 9.10 2.01 -1.46
C ASP A 424 8.09 1.22 -2.33
N ARG A 425 8.51 0.11 -2.97
CA ARG A 425 7.62 -0.80 -3.71
C ARG A 425 7.28 -2.05 -2.90
N HIS A 426 8.27 -2.60 -2.18
CA HIS A 426 8.17 -3.83 -1.41
C HIS A 426 8.14 -3.54 0.10
N TYR A 427 7.12 -4.02 0.81
CA TYR A 427 6.88 -3.72 2.23
C TYR A 427 6.86 -4.99 3.09
N ASN A 428 7.86 -5.16 3.96
CA ASN A 428 7.93 -6.26 4.93
C ASN A 428 7.42 -5.82 6.31
N ILE A 429 7.11 -6.79 7.17
CA ILE A 429 6.52 -6.53 8.50
C ILE A 429 7.53 -6.87 9.61
N PRO A 430 8.03 -5.90 10.40
CA PRO A 430 8.75 -6.18 11.64
C PRO A 430 7.81 -6.70 12.73
N VAL A 431 8.25 -7.73 13.47
CA VAL A 431 7.50 -8.36 14.58
C VAL A 431 8.44 -8.73 15.74
N GLY A 432 7.87 -9.08 16.89
CA GLY A 432 8.63 -9.40 18.10
C GLY A 432 9.35 -8.18 18.66
N MET A 433 8.59 -7.22 19.19
CA MET A 433 9.18 -6.02 19.80
C MET A 433 10.14 -6.40 20.93
N CYS A 434 11.37 -5.89 20.86
CA CYS A 434 12.34 -6.03 21.93
C CYS A 434 11.93 -5.09 23.08
N GLU A 435 11.69 -5.62 24.28
CA GLU A 435 11.56 -4.77 25.47
C GLU A 435 12.93 -4.12 25.72
N GLU A 436 12.97 -2.78 25.81
CA GLU A 436 14.14 -2.04 26.27
C GLU A 436 14.36 -2.36 27.77
N THR A 437 15.10 -3.43 28.04
CA THR A 437 15.68 -3.68 29.36
C THR A 437 16.74 -2.62 29.63
N ALA A 438 16.32 -1.54 30.28
CA ALA A 438 17.23 -0.55 30.84
C ALA A 438 18.18 -1.25 31.84
N VAL A 439 19.47 -1.24 31.50
CA VAL A 439 20.57 -1.81 32.31
C VAL A 439 21.14 -0.76 33.25
#